data_AF-A0A9D6Q825-F1
#
_entry.id   AF-A0A9D6Q825-F1
#
_cell.length_a   1.000
_cell.length_b   1.000
_cell.length_c   1.000
_cell.angle_alpha   90.00
_cell.angle_beta   90.00
_cell.angle_gamma   90.00
#
_symmetry.space_group_name_H-M   'P 1'
#
loop_
_entity.id
_entity.type
_entity.pdbx_description
1 polymer ?
#
loop_
_entity_poly.entity_id
_entity_poly.type
_entity_poly.pdbx_seq_one_letter_code
_entity_poly.pdbx_strand_id
1 'polypeptide(L)'
;MTRRQALLDGTIESQRATVTPPPLSLGSLSALRARLPLVVETGGRRFRLVEVAGEIIAHAVVCPHRGGPLDEAPVDGGCITCPWHGYRFDLRTGRNVDGRECHLDPAPRVQTDFESNEALMVWSPE
;
A
#
# COMPACT_ATOMS: atom_id res chain seq x y z
N MET A 1 42.90 1.24 28.65
CA MET A 1 42.67 0.25 27.57
C MET A 1 42.01 -0.95 28.25
N THR A 2 40.84 -1.47 27.89
CA THR A 2 40.23 -1.51 26.55
C THR A 2 38.70 -1.50 26.67
N ARG A 3 38.12 -0.52 25.98
CA ARG A 3 36.72 -0.32 25.64
C ARG A 3 36.25 -1.48 24.75
N ARG A 4 35.40 -2.38 25.26
CA ARG A 4 34.55 -3.30 24.46
C ARG A 4 33.62 -4.10 25.36
N GLN A 5 32.43 -3.57 25.61
CA GLN A 5 31.17 -4.32 25.47
C GLN A 5 29.99 -3.31 25.58
N ALA A 6 29.91 -2.38 24.62
CA ALA A 6 28.73 -1.56 24.42
C ALA A 6 28.26 -1.85 22.99
N LEU A 7 27.41 -2.87 22.80
CA LEU A 7 26.71 -3.20 21.55
C LEU A 7 25.76 -4.40 21.83
N LEU A 8 24.80 -4.29 22.74
CA LEU A 8 23.68 -5.25 22.85
C LEU A 8 22.34 -4.61 23.28
N ASP A 9 22.32 -3.36 23.72
CA ASP A 9 21.09 -2.58 23.89
C ASP A 9 20.97 -1.56 22.74
N GLY A 10 20.84 -2.09 21.52
CA GLY A 10 20.55 -1.32 20.32
C GLY A 10 19.04 -1.14 20.19
N THR A 11 18.52 -0.17 20.92
CA THR A 11 17.16 0.37 20.83
C THR A 11 16.66 0.43 19.37
N ILE A 12 15.70 -0.42 19.03
CA ILE A 12 14.60 0.01 18.17
C ILE A 12 13.35 -0.18 19.01
N GLU A 13 13.19 0.72 19.98
CA GLU A 13 11.85 1.06 20.47
C GLU A 13 11.02 1.31 19.23
N SER A 14 10.10 0.38 18.95
CA SER A 14 9.01 0.56 18.00
C SER A 14 8.12 1.67 18.54
N GLN A 15 8.57 2.92 18.40
CA GLN A 15 7.73 4.08 18.57
C GLN A 15 6.85 4.11 17.33
N ARG A 16 5.74 3.37 17.42
CA ARG A 16 4.62 3.37 16.49
C ARG A 16 4.07 4.81 16.49
N ALA A 17 4.69 5.67 15.69
CA ALA A 17 4.29 7.05 15.55
C ALA A 17 2.86 7.06 15.03
N THR A 18 1.93 7.53 15.87
CA THR A 18 0.53 7.82 15.58
C THR A 18 0.37 9.03 14.66
N VAL A 19 1.35 9.27 13.79
CA VAL A 19 1.39 10.42 12.89
C VAL A 19 1.01 9.90 11.51
N THR A 20 -0.19 10.25 11.08
CA THR A 20 -0.59 10.16 9.68
C THR A 20 0.48 10.82 8.82
N PRO A 21 1.19 10.09 7.95
CA PRO A 21 2.27 10.68 7.15
C PRO A 21 1.69 11.70 6.17
N PRO A 22 2.49 12.70 5.76
CA PRO A 22 2.03 13.75 4.86
C PRO A 22 1.60 13.17 3.50
N PRO A 23 0.72 13.87 2.76
CA PRO A 23 0.40 13.53 1.39
C PRO A 23 1.66 13.34 0.53
N LEU A 24 1.68 12.28 -0.27
CA LEU A 24 2.74 12.02 -1.24
C LEU A 24 2.28 12.47 -2.63
N SER A 25 3.05 13.35 -3.28
CA SER A 25 2.77 13.70 -4.67
C SER A 25 3.13 12.55 -5.60
N LEU A 26 2.20 12.20 -6.49
CA LEU A 26 2.38 11.23 -7.57
C LEU A 26 2.62 11.91 -8.93
N GLY A 27 2.61 13.26 -8.96
CA GLY A 27 2.69 14.10 -10.15
C GLY A 27 1.40 14.12 -10.96
N SER A 28 1.48 14.58 -12.22
CA SER A 28 0.30 14.67 -13.07
C SER A 28 -0.38 13.31 -13.32
N LEU A 29 -1.70 13.31 -13.40
CA LEU A 29 -2.51 12.10 -13.63
C LEU A 29 -2.08 11.34 -14.90
N SER A 30 -1.78 12.06 -15.98
CA SER A 30 -1.34 11.45 -17.24
C SER A 30 0.01 10.74 -17.09
N ALA A 31 0.96 11.37 -16.40
CA ALA A 31 2.27 10.77 -16.14
C ALA A 31 2.17 9.57 -15.19
N LEU A 32 1.28 9.64 -14.20
CA LEU A 32 1.01 8.53 -13.29
C LEU A 32 0.43 7.34 -14.05
N ARG A 33 -0.62 7.54 -14.85
CA ARG A 33 -1.25 6.49 -15.68
C ARG A 33 -0.26 5.79 -16.61
N ALA A 34 0.64 6.54 -17.24
CA ALA A 34 1.67 5.98 -18.12
C ALA A 34 2.68 5.06 -17.41
N ARG A 35 2.74 5.12 -16.07
CA ARG A 35 3.65 4.32 -15.23
C ARG A 35 2.95 3.17 -14.50
N LEU A 36 1.63 3.04 -14.61
CA LEU A 36 0.90 1.96 -13.93
C LEU A 36 1.12 0.60 -14.62
N PRO A 37 1.18 -0.50 -13.85
CA PRO A 37 1.17 -0.55 -12.39
C PRO A 37 2.51 -0.12 -11.77
N LEU A 38 2.46 0.54 -10.60
CA LEU A 38 3.66 1.06 -9.91
C LEU A 38 3.61 0.77 -8.40
N VAL A 39 4.75 0.44 -7.79
CA VAL A 39 4.90 0.35 -6.33
C VAL A 39 5.50 1.65 -5.78
N VAL A 40 4.90 2.17 -4.72
CA VAL A 40 5.35 3.35 -3.98
C VAL A 40 5.51 3.03 -2.50
N GLU A 41 6.38 3.78 -1.82
CA GLU A 41 6.59 3.68 -0.37
C GLU A 41 6.14 4.97 0.31
N THR A 42 5.31 4.85 1.34
CA THR A 42 4.87 5.97 2.19
C THR A 42 4.50 5.45 3.57
N GLY A 43 4.75 6.23 4.63
CA GLY A 43 4.49 5.79 6.00
C GLY A 43 5.24 4.51 6.41
N GLY A 44 6.41 4.25 5.82
CA GLY A 44 7.20 3.02 6.06
C GLY A 44 6.59 1.74 5.50
N ARG A 45 5.56 1.84 4.65
CA ARG A 45 4.85 0.71 4.04
C ARG A 45 4.85 0.84 2.52
N ARG A 46 4.80 -0.30 1.83
CA ARG A 46 4.78 -0.36 0.36
C ARG A 46 3.37 -0.63 -0.15
N PHE A 47 2.97 0.12 -1.17
CA PHE A 47 1.66 0.03 -1.81
C PHE A 47 1.82 -0.06 -3.32
N ARG A 48 1.02 -0.92 -3.95
CA ARG A 48 0.92 -0.96 -5.40
C ARG A 48 -0.28 -0.15 -5.86
N LEU A 49 -0.05 0.69 -6.85
CA LEU A 49 -1.04 1.48 -7.57
C LEU A 49 -1.43 0.72 -8.84
N VAL A 50 -2.73 0.56 -9.06
CA VAL A 50 -3.32 -0.06 -10.25
C VAL A 50 -4.51 0.74 -10.73
N GLU A 51 -4.78 0.75 -12.03
CA GLU A 51 -6.01 1.34 -12.57
C GLU A 51 -7.09 0.26 -12.72
N VAL A 52 -8.25 0.49 -12.10
CA VAL A 52 -9.40 -0.41 -12.11
C VAL A 52 -10.63 0.40 -12.48
N ALA A 53 -11.22 0.09 -13.64
CA ALA A 53 -12.41 0.78 -14.16
C ALA A 53 -12.27 2.33 -14.20
N GLY A 54 -11.07 2.81 -14.57
CA GLY A 54 -10.76 4.25 -14.69
C GLY A 54 -10.34 4.93 -13.38
N GLU A 55 -10.37 4.22 -12.25
CA GLU A 55 -9.93 4.71 -10.95
C GLU A 55 -8.57 4.12 -10.57
N ILE A 56 -7.67 4.95 -10.06
CA ILE A 56 -6.38 4.49 -9.55
C ILE A 56 -6.54 4.10 -8.08
N ILE A 57 -6.32 2.83 -7.79
CA ILE A 57 -6.46 2.25 -6.46
C ILE A 57 -5.07 1.86 -5.94
N ALA A 58 -4.79 2.20 -4.69
CA ALA A 58 -3.64 1.71 -3.96
C ALA A 58 -4.01 0.51 -3.08
N HIS A 59 -3.16 -0.50 -3.01
CA HIS A 59 -3.33 -1.63 -2.10
C HIS A 59 -1.99 -2.08 -1.50
N ALA A 60 -2.04 -2.72 -0.34
CA ALA A 60 -0.85 -3.30 0.28
C ALA A 60 -0.24 -4.40 -0.61
N VAL A 61 1.09 -4.46 -0.66
CA VAL A 61 1.83 -5.45 -1.47
C VAL A 61 2.05 -6.79 -0.77
N VAL A 62 1.60 -6.92 0.47
CA VAL A 62 1.78 -8.13 1.29
C VAL A 62 0.42 -8.70 1.64
N CYS A 63 0.24 -9.99 1.38
CA CYS A 63 -0.98 -10.70 1.70
C CYS A 63 -1.10 -10.89 3.22
N PRO A 64 -2.20 -10.44 3.84
CA PRO A 64 -2.42 -10.51 5.29
C PRO A 64 -2.52 -11.94 5.84
N HIS A 65 -2.69 -12.95 4.97
CA HIS A 65 -2.81 -14.35 5.40
C HIS A 65 -1.47 -14.92 5.90
N ARG A 66 -0.44 -14.92 5.04
CA ARG A 66 0.87 -15.52 5.34
C ARG A 66 2.05 -14.72 4.77
N GLY A 67 1.84 -13.46 4.42
CA GLY A 67 2.90 -12.60 3.89
C GLY A 67 3.20 -12.79 2.40
N GLY A 68 2.29 -13.42 1.65
CA GLY A 68 2.49 -13.67 0.21
C GLY A 68 2.59 -12.39 -0.62
N PRO A 69 3.30 -12.41 -1.76
CA PRO A 69 3.52 -11.23 -2.59
C PRO A 69 2.25 -10.86 -3.36
N LEU A 70 1.85 -9.60 -3.27
CA LEU A 70 0.73 -9.01 -4.02
C LEU A 70 1.18 -7.92 -5.01
N ASP A 71 2.44 -7.51 -4.99
CA ASP A 71 3.03 -6.53 -5.90
C ASP A 71 3.00 -6.95 -7.37
N GLU A 72 3.05 -8.25 -7.64
CA GLU A 72 2.98 -8.81 -9.00
C GLU A 72 1.71 -9.65 -9.24
N ALA A 73 0.80 -9.68 -8.26
CA ALA A 73 -0.40 -10.50 -8.36
C ALA A 73 -1.39 -9.93 -9.40
N PRO A 74 -2.09 -10.82 -10.13
CA PRO A 74 -3.06 -10.41 -11.13
C PRO A 74 -4.25 -9.71 -10.47
N VAL A 75 -4.73 -8.66 -11.14
CA VAL A 75 -5.95 -7.95 -10.77
C VAL A 75 -7.00 -8.22 -11.85
N ASP A 76 -8.15 -8.75 -11.44
CA ASP A 76 -9.27 -9.06 -12.32
C ASP A 76 -10.57 -8.57 -11.66
N GLY A 77 -11.41 -7.86 -12.41
CA GLY A 77 -12.68 -7.34 -11.89
C GLY A 77 -12.57 -6.47 -10.63
N GLY A 78 -11.43 -5.82 -10.40
CA GLY A 78 -11.16 -5.06 -9.17
C GLY A 78 -10.79 -5.91 -7.95
N CYS A 79 -10.55 -7.20 -8.14
CA CYS A 79 -10.07 -8.11 -7.12
C CYS A 79 -8.63 -8.54 -7.41
N ILE A 80 -7.83 -8.71 -6.36
CA ILE A 80 -6.47 -9.26 -6.45
C ILE A 80 -6.42 -10.68 -5.88
N THR A 81 -5.70 -11.57 -6.55
CA THR A 81 -5.56 -12.97 -6.11
C THR A 81 -4.14 -13.27 -5.64
N CYS A 82 -3.98 -13.62 -4.36
CA CYS A 82 -2.69 -14.01 -3.79
C CYS A 82 -2.20 -15.32 -4.44
N PRO A 83 -0.96 -15.36 -5.01
CA PRO A 83 -0.45 -16.52 -5.73
C PRO A 83 -0.16 -17.73 -4.83
N TRP A 84 -0.01 -17.54 -3.52
CA TRP A 84 0.36 -18.64 -2.61
C TRP A 84 -0.82 -19.54 -2.24
N HIS A 85 -1.97 -18.95 -1.90
CA HIS A 85 -3.12 -19.72 -1.36
C HIS A 85 -4.44 -19.33 -2.02
N GLY A 86 -4.42 -18.53 -3.09
CA GLY A 86 -5.62 -18.14 -3.83
C GLY A 86 -6.56 -17.18 -3.09
N TYR A 87 -6.12 -16.56 -1.98
CA TYR A 87 -6.95 -15.57 -1.28
C TYR A 87 -7.21 -14.38 -2.20
N ARG A 88 -8.49 -14.07 -2.38
CA ARG A 88 -8.94 -12.96 -3.22
C ARG A 88 -9.42 -11.80 -2.39
N PHE A 89 -9.04 -10.58 -2.75
CA PHE A 89 -9.43 -9.37 -2.02
C PHE A 89 -9.99 -8.33 -2.98
N ASP A 90 -11.12 -7.74 -2.61
CA ASP A 90 -11.66 -6.56 -3.31
C ASP A 90 -10.76 -5.36 -3.02
N LEU A 91 -10.25 -4.70 -4.06
CA LEU A 91 -9.27 -3.63 -3.90
C LEU A 91 -9.86 -2.33 -3.35
N ARG A 92 -11.18 -2.12 -3.47
CA ARG A 92 -11.87 -0.91 -2.98
C ARG A 92 -12.10 -0.95 -1.48
N THR A 93 -12.39 -2.14 -0.96
CA THR A 93 -12.76 -2.38 0.44
C THR A 93 -11.66 -3.07 1.24
N GLY A 94 -10.71 -3.72 0.56
CA GLY A 94 -9.68 -4.58 1.15
C GLY A 94 -10.19 -5.92 1.67
N ARG A 95 -11.50 -6.20 1.62
CA ARG A 95 -12.09 -7.39 2.25
C ARG A 95 -11.83 -8.63 1.39
N ASN A 96 -11.63 -9.77 2.04
CA ASN A 96 -11.62 -11.04 1.32
C ASN A 96 -13.00 -11.32 0.72
N VAL A 97 -13.04 -11.64 -0.57
CA VAL A 97 -14.28 -11.85 -1.32
C VAL A 97 -14.98 -13.17 -0.97
N ASP A 98 -14.23 -14.12 -0.41
CA ASP A 98 -14.74 -15.44 -0.01
C ASP A 98 -15.28 -15.45 1.44
N GLY A 99 -15.42 -14.28 2.06
CA GLY A 99 -16.00 -14.11 3.39
C GLY A 99 -15.09 -14.50 4.56
N ARG A 100 -13.80 -14.72 4.31
CA ARG A 100 -12.84 -15.06 5.36
C ARG A 100 -12.49 -13.83 6.21
N GLU A 101 -12.21 -14.04 7.49
CA GLU A 101 -11.73 -12.98 8.41
C GLU A 101 -10.25 -12.64 8.14
N CYS A 102 -9.99 -12.10 6.96
CA CYS A 102 -8.68 -11.66 6.50
C CYS A 102 -8.91 -10.51 5.52
N HIS A 103 -8.34 -9.35 5.80
CA HIS A 103 -8.52 -8.15 4.97
C HIS A 103 -7.17 -7.50 4.73
N LEU A 104 -7.03 -6.89 3.55
CA LEU A 104 -5.86 -6.11 3.21
C LEU A 104 -5.68 -5.00 4.24
N ASP A 105 -4.44 -4.88 4.62
CA ASP A 105 -3.88 -3.79 5.36
C ASP A 105 -4.31 -2.43 4.72
N PRO A 106 -4.88 -1.48 5.48
CA PRO A 106 -5.41 -0.24 4.92
C PRO A 106 -4.36 0.53 4.11
N ALA A 107 -4.78 1.02 2.94
CA ALA A 107 -3.96 1.80 2.03
C ALA A 107 -4.45 3.25 1.95
N PRO A 108 -3.54 4.23 1.77
CA PRO A 108 -3.93 5.61 1.51
C PRO A 108 -4.62 5.72 0.15
N ARG A 109 -5.51 6.71 0.02
CA ARG A 109 -6.31 6.92 -1.20
C ARG A 109 -5.54 7.75 -2.21
N VAL A 110 -5.70 7.44 -3.48
CA VAL A 110 -5.28 8.33 -4.56
C VAL A 110 -6.39 9.35 -4.79
N GLN A 111 -6.07 10.63 -4.63
CA GLN A 111 -6.93 11.75 -4.97
C GLN A 111 -6.36 12.46 -6.18
N THR A 112 -7.24 12.90 -7.07
CA THR A 112 -6.87 13.68 -8.25
C THR A 112 -7.55 15.03 -8.17
N ASP A 113 -6.77 16.08 -8.32
CA ASP A 113 -7.29 17.42 -8.49
C ASP A 113 -7.63 17.67 -9.96
N PHE A 114 -8.88 18.03 -10.24
CA PHE A 114 -9.35 18.18 -11.63
C PHE A 114 -8.85 19.46 -12.29
N GLU A 115 -8.54 20.50 -11.52
CA GLU A 115 -8.12 21.80 -12.07
C GLU A 115 -6.63 21.78 -12.44
N SER A 116 -5.80 21.21 -11.58
CA SER A 116 -4.34 21.11 -11.77
C SER A 116 -3.89 19.82 -12.44
N ASN A 117 -4.78 18.83 -12.60
CA ASN A 117 -4.48 17.48 -13.12
C ASN A 117 -3.40 16.74 -12.31
N GLU A 118 -3.25 17.07 -11.02
CA GLU A 118 -2.29 16.47 -10.11
C GLU A 118 -2.89 15.30 -9.33
N ALA A 119 -2.12 14.23 -9.15
CA ALA A 119 -2.48 13.09 -8.33
C ALA A 119 -1.68 13.09 -7.03
N LEU A 120 -2.38 12.92 -5.91
CA LEU A 120 -1.82 12.85 -4.57
C LEU A 120 -2.24 11.54 -3.91
N MET A 121 -1.33 10.92 -3.17
CA MET A 121 -1.65 9.83 -2.26
C MET A 121 -1.85 10.40 -0.87
N VAL A 122 -3.06 10.27 -0.32
CA VAL A 122 -3.43 10.86 0.97
C VAL A 122 -3.91 9.80 1.94
N TRP A 123 -3.47 9.93 3.18
CA TRP A 123 -3.91 9.07 4.26
C TRP A 123 -5.20 9.63 4.85
N SER A 124 -6.20 8.77 4.98
CA SER A 124 -7.38 9.13 5.76
C SER A 124 -6.97 9.25 7.24
N PRO A 125 -7.42 10.30 7.96
CA PRO A 125 -7.26 10.33 9.40
C PRO A 125 -8.00 9.13 10.02
N GLU A 126 -7.40 8.52 11.04
CA GLU A 126 -8.04 7.48 11.86
C GLU A 126 -9.21 8.04 12.68
#